data_AF-A0A2M9R3A2-F1
#
_entry.id   AF-A0A2M9R3A2-F1
#
_cell.length_a   1.000
_cell.length_b   1.000
_cell.length_c   1.000
_cell.angle_alpha   90.00
_cell.angle_beta   90.00
_cell.angle_gamma   90.00
#
_symmetry.space_group_name_H-M   'P 1'
#
loop_
_entity.id
_entity.type
_entity.pdbx_description
1 polymer ?
#
loop_
_entity_poly.entity_id
_entity_poly.type
_entity_poly.pdbx_seq_one_letter_code
_entity_poly.pdbx_strand_id
1 'polypeptide(L)'
;MKKLFTIIMTVFSVMIYGQTNNIHQIDKELQDCLSLKENYTTKGMVDCVNTATTKWDIELNKTYKKLLSLLTVEQKEKLKIAQRKWIEYRDKEIEFSIQIYSDMQGTMWIPVLAQTKLDLTRQRTIDLESYIANLTIDN
;
A
#
# COMPACT_ATOMS: atom_id res chain seq x y z
N MET A 1 -31.06 13.17 51.40
CA MET A 1 -29.58 13.01 51.40
C MET A 1 -29.21 11.76 50.63
N LYS A 2 -28.33 11.91 49.62
CA LYS A 2 -27.60 10.86 48.86
C LYS A 2 -28.52 9.91 48.06
N LYS A 3 -28.46 9.77 46.74
CA LYS A 3 -27.33 9.71 45.77
C LYS A 3 -27.89 10.19 44.42
N LEU A 4 -27.46 11.29 43.80
CA LEU A 4 -26.24 11.53 43.01
C LEU A 4 -25.76 10.36 42.11
N PHE A 5 -25.85 10.61 40.80
CA PHE A 5 -25.00 10.11 39.69
C PHE A 5 -25.05 8.63 39.32
N THR A 6 -25.91 8.26 38.37
CA THR A 6 -25.72 7.25 37.29
C THR A 6 -27.01 7.32 36.44
N ILE A 7 -27.11 7.50 35.11
CA ILE A 7 -26.41 6.99 33.93
C ILE A 7 -26.77 7.98 32.79
N ILE A 8 -25.83 8.82 32.34
CA ILE A 8 -25.89 9.47 31.01
C ILE A 8 -24.67 8.94 30.26
N MET A 9 -24.75 7.71 29.77
CA MET A 9 -23.62 7.05 29.10
C MET A 9 -24.09 5.98 28.10
N THR A 10 -25.11 6.28 27.29
CA THR A 10 -25.58 5.37 26.23
C THR A 10 -26.12 6.13 25.00
N VAL A 11 -25.35 7.10 24.48
CA VAL A 11 -25.62 7.69 23.14
C VAL A 11 -24.34 7.85 22.30
N PHE A 12 -23.28 7.10 22.63
CA PHE A 12 -22.04 7.09 21.84
C PHE A 12 -21.75 5.70 21.24
N SER A 13 -22.80 4.93 20.96
CA SER A 13 -22.69 3.71 20.17
C SER A 13 -22.83 4.03 18.69
N VAL A 14 -21.65 4.12 18.06
CA VAL A 14 -21.35 3.82 16.65
C VAL A 14 -21.92 4.78 15.59
N MET A 15 -21.23 5.93 15.41
CA MET A 15 -20.96 6.36 14.04
C MET A 15 -20.00 5.32 13.44
N ILE A 16 -20.55 4.27 12.84
CA ILE A 16 -19.81 3.49 11.84
C ILE A 16 -19.61 4.47 10.70
N TYR A 17 -18.49 5.21 10.73
CA TYR A 17 -17.95 5.74 9.49
C TYR A 17 -17.62 4.51 8.65
N GLY A 18 -18.58 4.09 7.83
CA GLY A 18 -18.27 3.30 6.65
C GLY A 18 -17.41 4.19 5.79
N GLN A 19 -16.10 4.24 6.07
CA GLN A 19 -15.15 4.74 5.11
C GLN A 19 -15.38 3.87 3.88
N THR A 20 -15.96 4.47 2.85
CA THR A 20 -15.97 3.90 1.51
C THR A 20 -14.51 3.82 1.12
N ASN A 21 -13.86 2.71 1.48
CA ASN A 21 -12.55 2.38 0.98
C ASN A 21 -12.72 2.30 -0.53
N ASN A 22 -12.34 3.37 -1.23
CA ASN A 22 -12.28 3.38 -2.67
C ASN A 22 -11.09 2.48 -3.00
N ILE A 23 -11.37 1.17 -3.12
CA ILE A 23 -10.36 0.15 -3.39
C ILE A 23 -9.72 0.54 -4.72
N HIS A 24 -8.40 0.70 -4.72
CA HIS A 24 -7.69 1.06 -5.94
C HIS A 24 -7.92 -0.02 -7.00
N GLN A 25 -8.10 0.39 -8.26
CA GLN A 25 -8.45 -0.54 -9.36
C GLN A 25 -7.44 -1.69 -9.50
N ILE A 26 -6.15 -1.44 -9.26
CA ILE A 26 -5.11 -2.49 -9.28
C ILE A 26 -5.34 -3.54 -8.18
N ASP A 27 -5.80 -3.13 -6.99
CA ASP A 27 -6.09 -4.06 -5.89
C ASP A 27 -7.33 -4.89 -6.17
N LYS A 28 -8.34 -4.28 -6.81
CA LYS A 28 -9.52 -5.02 -7.28
C LYS A 28 -9.13 -6.07 -8.32
N GLU A 29 -8.29 -5.72 -9.29
CA GLU A 29 -7.79 -6.67 -10.29
C GLU A 29 -6.95 -7.80 -9.68
N LEU A 30 -6.17 -7.50 -8.63
CA LEU A 30 -5.47 -8.52 -7.85
C LEU A 30 -6.45 -9.47 -7.17
N GLN A 31 -7.47 -8.94 -6.50
CA GLN A 31 -8.51 -9.73 -5.84
C GLN A 31 -9.25 -10.63 -6.85
N ASP A 32 -9.63 -10.07 -8.00
CA ASP A 32 -10.28 -10.81 -9.08
C ASP A 32 -9.36 -11.94 -9.57
N CYS A 33 -8.08 -11.68 -9.81
CA CYS A 33 -7.09 -12.69 -10.21
C CYS A 33 -6.97 -13.84 -9.20
N LEU A 34 -6.86 -13.51 -7.90
CA LEU A 34 -6.74 -14.49 -6.82
C LEU A 34 -8.01 -15.32 -6.61
N SER A 35 -9.17 -14.84 -7.06
CA SER A 35 -10.45 -15.54 -6.95
C SER A 35 -10.68 -16.61 -8.02
N LEU A 36 -9.83 -16.65 -9.05
CA LEU A 36 -9.91 -17.63 -10.14
C LEU A 36 -9.38 -19.00 -9.69
N LYS A 37 -10.13 -20.07 -9.96
CA LYS A 37 -9.82 -21.43 -9.49
C LYS A 37 -8.46 -21.93 -9.98
N GLU A 38 -8.07 -21.59 -11.19
CA GLU A 38 -6.76 -21.90 -11.77
C GLU A 38 -5.59 -21.28 -10.99
N ASN A 39 -5.84 -20.19 -10.25
CA ASN A 39 -4.85 -19.48 -9.45
C ASN A 39 -4.80 -19.95 -7.98
N TYR A 40 -5.56 -20.97 -7.59
CA TYR A 40 -5.53 -21.59 -6.24
C TYR A 40 -4.28 -22.45 -5.99
N THR A 41 -3.20 -22.17 -6.71
CA THR A 41 -1.89 -22.78 -6.53
C THR A 41 -0.92 -21.73 -6.02
N THR A 42 0.13 -22.14 -5.31
CA THR A 42 1.19 -21.21 -4.89
C THR A 42 1.74 -20.40 -6.07
N LYS A 43 1.96 -21.06 -7.22
CA LYS A 43 2.41 -20.39 -8.43
C LYS A 43 1.40 -19.36 -8.95
N GLY A 44 0.12 -19.73 -9.05
CA GLY A 44 -0.92 -18.82 -9.52
C GLY A 44 -1.07 -17.58 -8.63
N MET A 45 -1.00 -17.76 -7.31
CA MET A 45 -1.00 -16.63 -6.37
C MET A 45 0.19 -15.69 -6.59
N VAL A 46 1.39 -16.24 -6.73
CA VAL A 46 2.61 -15.44 -7.01
C VAL A 46 2.51 -14.71 -8.35
N ASP A 47 1.98 -15.35 -9.39
CA ASP A 47 1.80 -14.75 -10.71
C ASP A 47 0.80 -13.57 -10.66
N CYS A 48 -0.32 -13.70 -9.91
CA CYS A 48 -1.25 -12.60 -9.66
C CYS A 48 -0.57 -11.43 -8.93
N VAL A 49 0.16 -11.71 -7.84
CA VAL A 49 0.85 -10.68 -7.04
C VAL A 49 1.94 -9.97 -7.85
N ASN A 50 2.73 -10.69 -8.65
CA ASN A 50 3.75 -10.10 -9.52
C ASN A 50 3.14 -9.20 -10.61
N THR A 51 2.00 -9.62 -11.18
CA THR A 51 1.25 -8.81 -12.14
C THR A 51 0.78 -7.51 -11.51
N ALA A 52 0.19 -7.57 -10.32
CA ALA A 52 -0.25 -6.40 -9.59
C ALA A 52 0.94 -5.51 -9.17
N THR A 53 2.08 -6.10 -8.79
CA THR A 53 3.31 -5.36 -8.45
C THR A 53 3.83 -4.56 -9.64
N THR A 54 3.78 -5.14 -10.83
CA THR A 54 4.18 -4.46 -12.07
C THR A 54 3.26 -3.27 -12.35
N LYS A 55 1.94 -3.44 -12.18
CA LYS A 55 0.97 -2.35 -12.34
C LYS A 55 1.18 -1.23 -11.31
N TRP A 56 1.43 -1.59 -10.05
CA TRP A 56 1.73 -0.63 -9.00
C TRP A 56 3.04 0.12 -9.23
N ASP A 57 4.08 -0.52 -9.77
CA ASP A 57 5.33 0.17 -10.14
C ASP A 57 5.13 1.17 -11.29
N ILE A 58 4.29 0.82 -12.27
CA ILE A 58 3.90 1.76 -13.34
C ILE A 58 3.16 2.96 -12.76
N GLU A 59 2.17 2.75 -11.88
CA GLU A 59 1.44 3.84 -11.24
C GLU A 59 2.33 4.67 -10.34
N LEU A 60 3.24 4.06 -9.57
CA LEU A 60 4.24 4.75 -8.77
C LEU A 60 5.06 5.73 -9.61
N ASN A 61 5.57 5.28 -10.76
CA ASN A 61 6.39 6.11 -11.64
C ASN A 61 5.57 7.24 -12.28
N LYS A 62 4.31 6.99 -12.63
CA LYS A 62 3.39 8.00 -13.15
C LYS A 62 3.08 9.06 -12.08
N THR A 63 2.74 8.64 -10.86
CA THR A 63 2.47 9.51 -9.72
C THR A 63 3.70 10.32 -9.33
N TYR A 64 4.89 9.69 -9.32
CA TYR A 64 6.16 10.38 -9.10
C TYR A 64 6.41 11.50 -10.11
N LYS A 65 6.20 11.24 -11.41
CA LYS A 65 6.33 12.26 -12.47
C LYS A 65 5.30 13.38 -12.32
N LYS A 66 4.05 13.03 -11.97
CA LYS A 66 2.99 14.01 -11.69
C LYS A 66 3.36 14.91 -10.53
N LEU A 67 3.79 14.35 -9.39
CA LEU A 67 4.23 15.13 -8.24
C LEU A 67 5.41 16.03 -8.61
N LEU A 68 6.43 15.52 -9.31
CA LEU A 68 7.53 16.36 -9.80
C LEU A 68 7.01 17.57 -10.58
N SER A 69 5.99 17.44 -11.44
CA SER A 69 5.48 18.58 -12.22
C SER A 69 4.88 19.72 -11.36
N LEU A 70 4.43 19.41 -10.13
CA LEU A 70 3.83 20.37 -9.20
C LEU A 70 4.85 21.05 -8.28
N LEU A 71 6.09 20.57 -8.24
CA LEU A 71 7.10 21.02 -7.28
C LEU A 71 8.05 22.08 -7.86
N THR A 72 8.57 22.95 -6.98
CA THR A 72 9.68 23.86 -7.29
C THR A 72 10.99 23.10 -7.57
N VAL A 73 12.00 23.77 -8.11
CA VAL A 73 13.31 23.13 -8.40
C VAL A 73 13.94 22.53 -7.15
N GLU A 74 13.92 23.26 -6.02
CA GLU A 74 14.47 22.77 -4.76
C GLU A 74 13.71 21.55 -4.22
N GLN A 75 12.37 21.62 -4.22
CA GLN A 75 11.51 20.51 -3.78
C GLN A 75 11.70 19.26 -4.64
N LYS A 76 11.86 19.42 -5.97
CA LYS A 76 12.17 18.31 -6.89
C LYS A 76 13.45 17.58 -6.50
N GLU A 77 14.52 18.30 -6.17
CA GLU A 77 15.79 17.69 -5.77
C GLU A 77 15.65 16.91 -4.45
N LYS A 78 14.90 17.45 -3.48
CA LYS A 78 14.59 16.73 -2.23
C LYS A 78 13.79 15.45 -2.50
N LEU A 79 12.76 15.51 -3.35
CA LEU A 79 11.96 14.35 -3.71
C LEU A 79 12.78 13.28 -4.46
N LYS A 80 13.67 13.67 -5.38
CA LYS A 80 14.58 12.73 -6.07
C LYS A 80 15.46 11.98 -5.08
N ILE A 81 16.04 12.68 -4.10
CA ILE A 81 16.88 12.05 -3.06
C ILE A 81 16.03 11.09 -2.22
N ALA A 82 14.86 11.54 -1.75
CA ALA A 82 13.95 10.70 -0.97
C ALA A 82 13.51 9.44 -1.73
N GLN A 83 13.19 9.56 -3.02
CA GLN A 83 12.79 8.42 -3.85
C GLN A 83 13.93 7.41 -4.06
N ARG A 84 15.17 7.87 -4.27
CA ARG A 84 16.34 6.98 -4.37
C ARG A 84 16.60 6.25 -3.05
N LYS A 85 16.49 6.95 -1.92
CA LYS A 85 16.62 6.33 -0.60
C LYS A 85 15.50 5.37 -0.27
N TRP A 86 14.29 5.63 -0.73
CA TRP A 86 13.20 4.68 -0.65
C TRP A 86 13.47 3.40 -1.47
N ILE A 87 14.07 3.51 -2.66
CA ILE A 87 14.46 2.33 -3.46
C ILE A 87 15.49 1.48 -2.68
N GLU A 88 16.53 2.12 -2.13
CA GLU A 88 17.52 1.42 -1.29
C GLU A 88 16.84 0.71 -0.10
N TYR A 89 15.93 1.38 0.61
CA TYR A 89 15.14 0.79 1.69
C TYR A 89 14.31 -0.40 1.21
N ARG A 90 13.53 -0.23 0.14
CA ARG A 90 12.66 -1.28 -0.42
C ARG A 90 13.46 -2.53 -0.74
N ASP A 91 14.60 -2.37 -1.40
CA ASP A 91 15.43 -3.49 -1.81
C ASP A 91 16.02 -4.20 -0.57
N LYS A 92 16.42 -3.47 0.48
CA LYS A 92 16.87 -4.05 1.76
C LYS A 92 15.76 -4.71 2.56
N GLU A 93 14.55 -4.17 2.56
CA GLU A 93 13.39 -4.79 3.20
C GLU A 93 13.03 -6.12 2.52
N ILE A 94 13.11 -6.18 1.19
CA ILE A 94 12.89 -7.42 0.43
C ILE A 94 13.99 -8.44 0.72
N GLU A 95 15.26 -8.03 0.73
CA GLU A 95 16.38 -8.92 1.12
C GLU A 95 16.17 -9.50 2.53
N PHE A 96 15.77 -8.66 3.49
CA PHE A 96 15.46 -9.09 4.85
C PHE A 96 14.29 -10.06 4.90
N SER A 97 13.19 -9.76 4.19
CA SER A 97 12.02 -10.64 4.08
C SER A 97 12.42 -12.02 3.53
N ILE A 98 13.25 -12.06 2.47
CA ILE A 98 13.80 -13.32 1.94
C ILE A 98 14.57 -14.09 3.01
N GLN A 99 15.43 -13.42 3.78
CA GLN A 99 16.20 -14.07 4.84
C GLN A 99 15.32 -14.69 5.93
N ILE A 100 14.21 -14.04 6.30
CA ILE A 100 13.31 -14.56 7.33
C ILE A 100 12.50 -15.76 6.82
N TYR A 101 12.01 -15.68 5.59
CA TYR A 101 11.02 -16.63 5.09
C TYR A 101 11.61 -17.82 4.33
N SER A 102 12.85 -17.73 3.83
CA SER A 102 13.51 -18.83 3.11
C SER A 102 13.80 -20.06 3.98
N ASP A 103 14.03 -19.85 5.28
CA ASP A 103 14.28 -20.93 6.25
C ASP A 103 12.98 -21.58 6.77
N MET A 104 11.81 -21.04 6.40
CA MET A 104 10.52 -21.52 6.90
C MET A 104 9.98 -22.65 6.03
N GLN A 105 9.38 -23.66 6.69
CA GLN A 105 8.80 -24.80 5.99
C GLN A 105 7.45 -24.46 5.35
N GLY A 106 7.21 -25.05 4.18
CA GLY A 106 5.94 -24.95 3.45
C GLY A 106 5.92 -23.85 2.38
N THR A 107 5.11 -24.04 1.34
CA THR A 107 5.05 -23.12 0.19
C THR A 107 4.24 -21.86 0.45
N MET A 108 3.62 -21.72 1.63
CA MET A 108 2.84 -20.55 2.04
C MET A 108 3.68 -19.27 2.08
N TRP A 109 4.99 -19.38 2.35
CA TRP A 109 5.88 -18.22 2.48
C TRP A 109 6.28 -17.59 1.13
N ILE A 110 6.14 -18.33 0.03
CA ILE A 110 6.47 -17.84 -1.32
C ILE A 110 5.54 -16.67 -1.74
N PRO A 111 4.19 -16.76 -1.64
CA PRO A 111 3.32 -15.63 -1.95
C PRO A 111 3.44 -14.51 -0.92
N VAL A 112 3.76 -14.81 0.35
CA VAL A 112 4.04 -13.79 1.37
C VAL A 112 5.24 -12.93 0.97
N LEU A 113 6.32 -13.57 0.49
CA LEU A 113 7.50 -12.87 -0.05
C LEU A 113 7.16 -11.99 -1.26
N ALA A 114 6.38 -12.51 -2.20
CA ALA A 114 5.93 -11.73 -3.35
C ALA A 114 5.09 -10.51 -2.93
N GLN A 115 4.25 -10.69 -1.91
CA GLN A 115 3.38 -9.64 -1.36
C GLN A 115 4.18 -8.50 -0.72
N THR A 116 5.32 -8.76 -0.08
CA THR A 116 6.18 -7.70 0.50
C THR A 116 6.52 -6.62 -0.53
N LYS A 117 6.92 -7.02 -1.75
CA LYS A 117 7.27 -6.07 -2.81
C LYS A 117 6.05 -5.28 -3.30
N LEU A 118 4.89 -5.95 -3.44
CA LEU A 118 3.63 -5.30 -3.78
C LEU A 118 3.31 -4.19 -2.77
N ASP A 119 3.29 -4.54 -1.48
CA ASP A 119 2.85 -3.66 -0.40
C ASP A 119 3.73 -2.42 -0.30
N LEU A 120 5.05 -2.59 -0.35
CA LEU A 120 6.00 -1.47 -0.34
C LEU A 120 5.77 -0.52 -1.52
N THR A 121 5.57 -1.06 -2.71
CA THR A 121 5.38 -0.28 -3.95
C THR A 121 4.04 0.45 -3.94
N ARG A 122 2.97 -0.23 -3.51
CA ARG A 122 1.64 0.33 -3.33
C ARG A 122 1.64 1.47 -2.32
N GLN A 123 2.19 1.23 -1.12
CA GLN A 123 2.23 2.23 -0.06
C GLN A 123 2.96 3.48 -0.51
N ARG A 124 4.11 3.33 -1.18
CA ARG A 124 4.84 4.49 -1.70
C ARG A 124 4.03 5.28 -2.71
N THR A 125 3.24 4.61 -3.56
CA THR A 125 2.36 5.28 -4.52
C THR A 125 1.34 6.14 -3.79
N ILE A 126 0.67 5.59 -2.77
CA ILE A 126 -0.32 6.27 -1.93
C ILE A 126 0.31 7.48 -1.20
N ASP A 127 1.53 7.35 -0.70
CA ASP A 127 2.24 8.46 -0.05
C ASP A 127 2.45 9.63 -1.05
N LEU A 128 2.85 9.32 -2.29
CA LEU A 128 3.06 10.33 -3.32
C LEU A 128 1.74 10.96 -3.80
N GLU A 129 0.68 10.17 -3.92
CA GLU A 129 -0.67 10.66 -4.21
C GLU A 129 -1.18 11.60 -3.13
N SER A 130 -0.88 11.31 -1.86
CA SER A 130 -1.27 12.15 -0.73
C SER A 130 -0.62 13.54 -0.80
N TYR A 131 0.65 13.63 -1.20
CA TYR A 131 1.28 14.94 -1.45
C TYR A 131 0.60 15.70 -2.59
N ILE A 132 0.26 15.01 -3.69
CA ILE A 132 -0.44 15.62 -4.83
C ILE A 132 -1.80 16.16 -4.37
N ALA A 133 -2.59 15.34 -3.67
CA ALA A 133 -3.90 15.72 -3.19
C ALA A 133 -3.83 17.01 -2.36
N ASN A 134 -2.93 17.07 -1.37
CA ASN A 134 -2.75 18.25 -0.53
C ASN A 134 -2.35 19.49 -1.34
N LEU A 135 -1.43 19.36 -2.31
CA LEU A 135 -1.02 20.48 -3.17
C LEU A 135 -2.12 20.96 -4.13
N THR A 136 -3.12 20.12 -4.42
CA THR A 136 -4.23 20.45 -5.33
C THR A 136 -5.52 20.86 -4.61
N ILE A 137 -5.64 20.63 -3.29
CA ILE A 137 -6.77 21.09 -2.49
C ILE A 137 -6.70 22.61 -2.26
N ASP A 138 -5.48 23.17 -2.22
CA ASP A 138 -5.24 24.59 -1.95
C ASP A 138 -5.25 25.48 -3.22
N ASN A 139 -5.62 24.93 -4.40
CA ASN A 139 -5.68 25.65 -5.69
C ASN A 139 -7.09 25.69 -6.30
#